data_AF-A0A2N2I4R4-F1
#
_entry.id   AF-A0A2N2I4R4-F1
#
_cell.length_a   1.000
_cell.length_b   1.000
_cell.length_c   1.000
_cell.angle_alpha   90.00
_cell.angle_beta   90.00
_cell.angle_gamma   90.00
#
_symmetry.space_group_name_H-M   'P 1'
#
loop_
_entity.id
_entity.type
_entity.pdbx_description
1 polymer ?
#
loop_
_entity_poly.entity_id
_entity_poly.type
_entity_poly.pdbx_seq_one_letter_code
_entity_poly.pdbx_strand_id
1 'polypeptide(L)'
;MAYAPPLAFDRRLVLFPQGQLAGEEQRSRCDELILWCGGDVGRVIDAPVDTVDAFASFLQRIRGVRDGSEQVMVVLTNTNPLALTVVDLRRRLEARLPSLRTARWMIYVDPESDPFFESSALRLGHLTGPMQEAPLWIGPQDSPYLVLGARVRDRRFVCQALDELDESILLRSGERMLAIQRPGR
;
A
#
# COMPACT_ATOMS: atom_id res chain seq x y z
N MET A 1 5.32 31.53 -18.05
CA MET A 1 4.24 31.10 -17.14
C MET A 1 4.18 29.59 -17.19
N ALA A 2 4.67 28.91 -16.15
CA ALA A 2 4.63 27.45 -16.06
C ALA A 2 3.26 27.05 -15.51
N TYR A 3 2.45 26.40 -16.35
CA TYR A 3 1.21 25.77 -15.92
C TYR A 3 1.58 24.47 -15.21
N ALA A 4 1.73 24.51 -13.89
CA ALA A 4 1.74 23.29 -13.10
C ALA A 4 0.31 22.73 -13.18
N PRO A 5 0.09 21.51 -13.72
CA PRO A 5 -1.24 20.92 -13.64
C PRO A 5 -1.61 20.83 -12.15
N PRO A 6 -2.88 21.08 -11.78
CA PRO A 6 -3.30 20.76 -10.44
C PRO A 6 -3.12 19.25 -10.29
N LEU A 7 -2.13 18.84 -9.50
CA LEU A 7 -2.14 17.53 -8.86
C LEU A 7 -3.42 17.52 -8.02
N ALA A 8 -4.55 17.18 -8.64
CA ALA A 8 -5.66 16.63 -7.91
C ALA A 8 -5.04 15.40 -7.24
N PHE A 9 -4.63 15.55 -5.98
CA PHE A 9 -4.27 14.41 -5.16
C PHE A 9 -5.47 13.49 -5.24
N ASP A 10 -5.31 12.38 -5.96
CA ASP A 10 -6.32 11.34 -6.04
C ASP A 10 -6.43 10.79 -4.62
N ARG A 11 -7.39 11.31 -3.86
CA ARG A 11 -7.47 11.14 -2.40
C ARG A 11 -8.00 9.75 -2.10
N ARG A 12 -7.08 8.81 -1.89
CA ARG A 12 -7.40 7.40 -1.67
C ARG A 12 -7.93 7.18 -0.27
N LEU A 13 -8.96 6.37 -0.15
CA LEU A 13 -9.42 5.81 1.13
C LEU A 13 -8.30 4.97 1.74
N VAL A 14 -7.89 5.28 2.97
CA VAL A 14 -6.79 4.61 3.65
C VAL A 14 -7.35 3.52 4.57
N LEU A 15 -6.84 2.30 4.41
CA LEU A 15 -7.21 1.15 5.23
C LEU A 15 -6.03 0.74 6.11
N PHE A 16 -6.27 0.56 7.41
CA PHE A 16 -5.34 -0.05 8.36
C PHE A 16 -5.91 -1.35 8.90
N PRO A 17 -5.71 -2.49 8.21
CA PRO A 17 -6.28 -3.79 8.62
C PRO A 17 -5.85 -4.27 10.01
N GLN A 18 -4.77 -3.70 10.56
CA GLN A 18 -4.16 -4.06 11.85
C GLN A 18 -4.29 -2.94 12.89
N GLY A 19 -5.00 -1.85 12.55
CA GLY A 19 -5.02 -0.64 13.34
C GLY A 19 -3.88 0.33 12.99
N GLN A 20 -4.07 1.59 13.40
CA GLN A 20 -3.02 2.61 13.34
C GLN A 20 -1.91 2.33 14.38
N LEU A 21 -0.76 2.97 14.18
CA LEU A 21 0.35 2.91 15.14
C LEU A 21 -0.05 3.54 16.48
N ALA A 22 0.27 2.85 17.58
CA ALA A 22 -0.09 3.32 18.92
C ALA A 22 0.69 4.57 19.34
N GLY A 23 1.98 4.67 18.98
CA GLY A 23 2.83 5.81 19.30
C GLY A 23 2.52 7.04 18.44
N GLU A 24 2.41 8.20 19.09
CA GLU A 24 2.03 9.45 18.43
C GLU A 24 3.07 9.90 17.39
N GLU A 25 4.35 9.82 17.73
CA GLU A 25 5.43 10.18 16.81
C GLU A 25 5.44 9.28 15.57
N GLN A 26 5.36 7.96 15.76
CA GLN A 26 5.32 7.01 14.65
C GLN A 26 4.05 7.18 13.80
N ARG A 27 2.91 7.48 14.43
CA ARG A 27 1.64 7.75 13.72
C ARG A 27 1.75 9.02 12.88
N SER A 28 2.18 10.13 13.48
CA SER A 28 2.38 11.40 12.76
C SER A 28 3.31 11.22 11.56
N ARG A 29 4.37 10.43 11.76
CA ARG A 29 5.31 10.12 10.69
C ARG A 29 4.71 9.25 9.59
N CYS A 30 3.93 8.23 9.96
CA CYS A 30 3.22 7.39 9.01
C CYS A 30 2.21 8.20 8.19
N ASP A 31 1.43 9.06 8.85
CA ASP A 31 0.44 9.93 8.21
C ASP A 31 1.08 10.89 7.20
N GLU A 32 2.25 11.45 7.52
CA GLU A 32 3.02 12.29 6.59
C GLU A 32 3.41 11.52 5.31
N LEU A 33 3.93 10.29 5.46
CA LEU A 33 4.30 9.44 4.32
C LEU A 33 3.08 9.01 3.51
N ILE A 34 1.96 8.69 4.17
CA ILE A 34 0.68 8.35 3.51
C ILE A 34 0.16 9.53 2.69
N LEU A 35 0.24 10.76 3.23
CA LEU A 35 -0.11 11.98 2.51
C LEU A 35 0.76 12.17 1.26
N TRP A 36 2.07 11.89 1.35
CA TRP A 36 2.93 11.91 0.17
C TRP A 36 2.52 10.88 -0.87
N CYS A 37 1.95 9.76 -0.43
CA CYS A 37 1.40 8.70 -1.28
C CYS A 37 0.00 8.96 -1.86
N GLY A 38 -0.60 10.12 -1.55
CA GLY A 38 -1.96 10.47 -1.98
C GLY A 38 -3.06 9.81 -1.14
N GLY A 39 -2.72 9.22 0.00
CA GLY A 39 -3.72 8.76 0.97
C GLY A 39 -4.41 9.94 1.64
N ASP A 40 -5.71 9.80 1.89
CA ASP A 40 -6.48 10.78 2.65
C ASP A 40 -6.53 10.37 4.13
N VAL A 41 -5.70 11.00 4.94
CA VAL A 41 -5.66 10.77 6.41
C VAL A 41 -6.93 11.25 7.14
N GLY A 42 -7.82 11.99 6.45
CA GLY A 42 -9.16 12.30 6.93
C GLY A 42 -10.21 11.24 6.57
N ARG A 43 -9.89 10.33 5.65
CA ARG A 43 -10.73 9.18 5.23
C ARG A 43 -9.99 7.90 5.56
N VAL A 44 -9.94 7.57 6.85
CA VAL A 44 -9.30 6.36 7.36
C VAL A 44 -10.35 5.37 7.84
N ILE A 45 -10.12 4.10 7.50
CA ILE A 45 -10.77 2.96 8.14
C ILE A 45 -9.67 2.11 8.75
N ASP A 46 -9.57 2.15 10.06
CA ASP A 46 -8.81 1.19 10.82
C ASP A 46 -9.69 0.00 11.22
N ALA A 47 -9.07 -1.07 11.70
CA ALA A 47 -9.78 -2.27 12.12
C ALA A 47 -10.21 -2.15 13.59
N PRO A 48 -11.46 -1.81 13.91
CA PRO A 48 -12.01 -1.98 15.26
C PRO A 48 -12.31 -3.46 15.58
N VAL A 49 -11.83 -4.40 14.75
CA VAL A 49 -12.23 -5.81 14.76
C VAL A 49 -11.01 -6.72 14.83
N ASP A 50 -11.12 -7.79 15.62
CA ASP A 50 -9.99 -8.62 16.03
C ASP A 50 -9.43 -9.56 14.93
N THR A 51 -10.08 -9.66 13.77
CA THR A 51 -9.68 -10.61 12.71
C THR A 51 -9.77 -10.03 11.30
N VAL A 52 -8.88 -10.50 10.42
CA VAL A 52 -8.87 -10.16 8.98
C VAL A 52 -10.22 -10.48 8.32
N ASP A 53 -10.87 -11.56 8.73
CA ASP A 53 -12.17 -11.97 8.20
C ASP A 53 -13.31 -11.03 8.61
N ALA A 54 -13.30 -10.55 9.85
CA ALA A 54 -14.25 -9.53 10.32
C ALA A 54 -14.02 -8.20 9.58
N PHE A 55 -12.75 -7.82 9.39
CA PHE A 55 -12.39 -6.60 8.66
C PHE A 55 -12.86 -6.66 7.20
N ALA A 56 -12.59 -7.77 6.50
CA ALA A 56 -13.09 -7.98 5.15
C ALA A 56 -14.62 -7.91 5.06
N SER A 57 -15.32 -8.52 6.02
CA SER A 57 -16.79 -8.50 6.09
C SER A 57 -17.34 -7.09 6.36
N PHE A 58 -16.61 -6.26 7.09
CA PHE A 58 -16.94 -4.85 7.28
C PHE A 58 -16.77 -4.06 5.97
N LEU A 59 -15.62 -4.19 5.32
CA LEU A 59 -15.32 -3.51 4.05
C LEU A 59 -16.29 -3.90 2.93
N GLN A 60 -16.78 -5.14 2.89
CA GLN A 60 -17.79 -5.60 1.93
C GLN A 60 -19.12 -4.81 2.04
N ARG A 61 -19.40 -4.15 3.16
CA ARG A 61 -20.59 -3.29 3.33
C ARG A 61 -20.40 -1.90 2.72
N ILE A 62 -19.16 -1.51 2.43
CA ILE A 62 -18.82 -0.21 1.83
C ILE A 62 -18.87 -0.37 0.32
N ARG A 63 -19.94 0.16 -0.28
CA ARG A 63 -20.22 0.01 -1.72
C ARG A 63 -19.01 0.35 -2.61
N GLY A 64 -18.34 1.47 -2.34
CA GLY A 64 -17.19 1.92 -3.15
C GLY A 64 -16.01 0.96 -3.09
N VAL A 65 -15.73 0.37 -1.92
CA VAL A 65 -14.66 -0.62 -1.75
C VAL A 65 -15.05 -1.95 -2.41
N ARG A 66 -16.27 -2.43 -2.16
CA ARG A 66 -16.77 -3.69 -2.73
C ARG A 66 -16.81 -3.66 -4.26
N ASP A 67 -17.35 -2.59 -4.82
CA ASP A 67 -17.56 -2.45 -6.27
C ASP A 67 -16.29 -1.95 -7.00
N GLY A 68 -15.24 -1.58 -6.26
CA GLY A 68 -13.96 -1.09 -6.80
C GLY A 68 -14.02 0.32 -7.39
N SER A 69 -15.08 1.08 -7.13
CA SER A 69 -15.19 2.48 -7.57
C SER A 69 -14.43 3.46 -6.68
N GLU A 70 -14.07 3.04 -5.47
CA GLU A 70 -13.22 3.80 -4.56
C GLU A 70 -11.75 3.42 -4.79
N GLN A 71 -10.87 4.42 -4.91
CA GLN A 71 -9.45 4.15 -4.89
C GLN A 71 -8.97 3.91 -3.46
N VAL A 72 -8.28 2.79 -3.26
CA VAL A 72 -7.87 2.33 -1.94
C VAL A 72 -6.36 2.31 -1.81
N MET A 73 -5.89 2.70 -0.62
CA MET A 73 -4.54 2.45 -0.14
C MET A 73 -4.63 1.59 1.13
N VAL A 74 -3.92 0.47 1.16
CA VAL A 74 -3.84 -0.41 2.33
C VAL A 74 -2.49 -0.21 2.99
N VAL A 75 -2.47 0.11 4.28
CA VAL A 75 -1.25 0.33 5.06
C VAL A 75 -1.12 -0.75 6.13
N LEU A 76 -0.04 -1.51 6.05
CA LEU A 76 0.30 -2.56 7.00
C LEU A 76 1.34 -2.02 7.98
N THR A 77 1.05 -2.14 9.27
CA THR A 77 1.82 -1.53 10.37
C THR A 77 2.44 -2.58 11.29
N ASN A 78 1.97 -3.82 11.20
CA ASN A 78 2.59 -4.98 11.82
C ASN A 78 3.13 -5.89 10.71
N THR A 79 4.42 -6.19 10.79
CA THR A 79 5.16 -6.88 9.74
C THR A 79 5.92 -8.10 10.23
N ASN A 80 5.89 -8.40 11.53
CA ASN A 80 6.66 -9.51 12.10
C ASN A 80 5.72 -10.57 12.71
N PRO A 81 5.77 -11.83 12.23
CA PRO A 81 6.60 -12.34 11.12
C PRO A 81 5.98 -12.05 9.73
N LEU A 82 6.82 -11.63 8.78
CA LEU A 82 6.40 -11.06 7.48
C LEU A 82 5.47 -11.97 6.67
N ALA A 83 5.76 -13.26 6.62
CA ALA A 83 4.96 -14.23 5.89
C ALA A 83 3.54 -14.41 6.48
N LEU A 84 3.42 -14.41 7.82
CA LEU A 84 2.12 -14.59 8.48
C LEU A 84 1.31 -13.30 8.49
N THR A 85 1.99 -12.17 8.62
CA THR A 85 1.31 -10.92 8.92
C THR A 85 1.01 -10.09 7.66
N VAL A 86 1.95 -10.00 6.70
CA VAL A 86 1.77 -9.20 5.48
C VAL A 86 1.23 -10.05 4.34
N VAL A 87 1.92 -11.15 4.02
CA VAL A 87 1.58 -11.97 2.85
C VAL A 87 0.22 -12.65 3.02
N ASP A 88 -0.01 -13.31 4.15
CA ASP A 88 -1.29 -14.00 4.38
C ASP A 88 -2.46 -13.01 4.49
N LEU A 89 -2.26 -11.85 5.10
CA LEU A 89 -3.28 -10.82 5.22
C LEU A 89 -3.71 -10.30 3.86
N ARG A 90 -2.76 -9.90 2.99
CA ARG A 90 -3.08 -9.47 1.62
C ARG A 90 -3.83 -10.56 0.86
N ARG A 91 -3.33 -11.79 0.91
CA ARG A 91 -3.94 -12.94 0.24
C ARG A 91 -5.40 -13.14 0.68
N ARG A 92 -5.67 -13.10 1.99
CA ARG A 92 -7.03 -13.26 2.53
C ARG A 92 -7.93 -12.08 2.15
N LEU A 93 -7.44 -10.84 2.24
CA LEU A 93 -8.22 -9.66 1.85
C LEU A 93 -8.55 -9.65 0.36
N GLU A 94 -7.59 -9.88 -0.52
CA GLU A 94 -7.83 -9.92 -1.98
C GLU A 94 -8.72 -11.10 -2.41
N ALA A 95 -8.72 -12.21 -1.66
CA ALA A 95 -9.62 -13.33 -1.92
C ALA A 95 -11.08 -12.96 -1.61
N ARG A 96 -11.31 -12.16 -0.56
CA ARG A 96 -12.66 -11.75 -0.13
C ARG A 96 -13.15 -10.46 -0.78
N LEU A 97 -12.22 -9.59 -1.19
CA LEU A 97 -12.45 -8.30 -1.82
C LEU A 97 -11.52 -8.18 -3.04
N PRO A 98 -11.89 -8.77 -4.18
CA PRO A 98 -11.05 -8.76 -5.39
C PRO A 98 -10.70 -7.35 -5.89
N SER A 99 -11.51 -6.34 -5.57
CA SER A 99 -11.22 -4.93 -5.86
C SER A 99 -9.91 -4.43 -5.24
N LEU A 100 -9.43 -5.06 -4.16
CA LEU A 100 -8.15 -4.68 -3.53
C LEU A 100 -6.91 -5.13 -4.32
N ARG A 101 -7.07 -5.91 -5.40
CA ARG A 101 -5.94 -6.32 -6.26
C ARG A 101 -5.27 -5.15 -6.98
N THR A 102 -6.03 -4.08 -7.23
CA THR A 102 -5.56 -2.82 -7.84
C THR A 102 -5.31 -1.72 -6.80
N ALA A 103 -5.51 -2.02 -5.51
CA ALA A 103 -5.18 -1.06 -4.44
C ALA A 103 -3.67 -0.88 -4.33
N ARG A 104 -3.26 0.29 -3.82
CA ARG A 104 -1.87 0.54 -3.45
C ARG A 104 -1.60 -0.11 -2.10
N TRP A 105 -0.66 -1.04 -2.04
CA TRP A 105 -0.27 -1.72 -0.80
C TRP A 105 1.02 -1.11 -0.26
N MET A 106 0.95 -0.66 0.99
CA MET A 106 2.01 0.01 1.72
C MET A 106 2.40 -0.83 2.93
N ILE A 107 3.68 -0.86 3.23
CA ILE A 107 4.20 -1.39 4.49
C ILE A 107 4.86 -0.24 5.21
N TYR A 108 4.32 0.18 6.34
CA TYR A 108 5.03 1.08 7.23
C TYR A 108 5.96 0.26 8.13
N VAL A 109 7.24 0.61 8.15
CA VAL A 109 8.24 -0.08 8.98
C VAL A 109 9.06 0.92 9.79
N ASP A 110 9.12 0.66 11.08
CA ASP A 110 10.06 1.31 11.99
C ASP A 110 11.15 0.30 12.35
N PRO A 111 12.41 0.50 11.91
CA PRO A 111 13.51 -0.41 12.20
C PRO A 111 13.79 -0.61 13.70
N GLU A 112 13.35 0.30 14.56
CA GLU A 112 13.48 0.14 16.02
C GLU A 112 12.47 -0.87 16.57
N SER A 113 11.29 -0.95 15.94
CA SER A 113 10.21 -1.87 16.33
C SER A 113 10.26 -3.20 15.58
N ASP A 114 10.70 -3.20 14.32
CA ASP A 114 10.89 -4.40 13.50
C ASP A 114 12.28 -4.41 12.81
N PRO A 115 13.35 -4.75 13.54
CA PRO A 115 14.70 -4.77 13.01
C PRO A 115 14.95 -5.89 11.99
N PHE A 116 14.04 -6.88 11.88
CA PHE A 116 14.23 -8.06 11.04
C PHE A 116 13.49 -7.98 9.69
N PHE A 117 12.69 -6.94 9.47
CA PHE A 117 11.90 -6.77 8.26
C PHE A 117 12.74 -6.93 6.99
N GLU A 118 13.81 -6.15 6.83
CA GLU A 118 14.62 -6.11 5.60
C GLU A 118 15.19 -7.49 5.26
N SER A 119 15.80 -8.16 6.24
CA SER A 119 16.33 -9.51 6.08
C SER A 119 15.23 -10.53 5.70
N SER A 120 14.02 -10.38 6.23
CA SER A 120 12.89 -11.25 5.94
C SER A 120 12.32 -10.97 4.55
N ALA A 121 12.25 -9.71 4.15
CA ALA A 121 11.78 -9.26 2.85
C ALA A 121 12.70 -9.76 1.73
N LEU A 122 14.01 -9.67 1.90
CA LEU A 122 15.02 -10.21 0.97
C LEU A 122 14.97 -11.73 0.85
N ARG A 123 14.61 -12.43 1.93
CA ARG A 123 14.48 -13.90 1.91
C ARG A 123 13.20 -14.37 1.22
N LEU A 124 12.11 -13.62 1.35
CA LEU A 124 10.76 -14.03 0.90
C LEU A 124 10.35 -13.41 -0.44
N GLY A 125 11.14 -12.48 -0.97
CA GLY A 125 10.82 -11.76 -2.20
C GLY A 125 12.02 -10.97 -2.71
N HIS A 126 11.74 -9.95 -3.51
CA HIS A 126 12.75 -9.06 -4.10
C HIS A 126 12.53 -7.63 -3.59
N LEU A 127 13.55 -7.03 -2.98
CA LEU A 127 13.52 -5.65 -2.51
C LEU A 127 14.38 -4.78 -3.44
N THR A 128 13.77 -3.77 -4.05
CA THR A 128 14.42 -2.86 -5.00
C THR A 128 14.61 -1.50 -4.36
N GLY A 129 15.86 -1.07 -4.24
CA GLY A 129 16.25 0.21 -3.64
C GLY A 129 16.57 0.11 -2.14
N PRO A 130 17.17 1.17 -1.57
CA PRO A 130 17.53 1.21 -0.16
C PRO A 130 16.34 1.58 0.74
N MET A 131 16.32 1.07 1.97
CA MET A 131 15.26 1.32 2.97
C MET A 131 15.02 2.81 3.30
N GLN A 132 15.97 3.69 3.01
CA GLN A 132 15.85 5.14 3.23
C GLN A 132 15.17 5.88 2.08
N GLU A 133 14.89 5.21 0.96
CA GLU A 133 14.35 5.77 -0.27
C GLU A 133 13.01 5.13 -0.67
N ALA A 134 12.25 4.65 0.33
CA ALA A 134 10.98 3.96 0.14
C ALA A 134 11.02 2.83 -0.91
N PRO A 135 11.75 1.74 -0.64
CA PRO A 135 11.98 0.72 -1.65
C PRO A 135 10.70 -0.05 -2.00
N LEU A 136 10.67 -0.60 -3.20
CA LEU A 136 9.62 -1.50 -3.65
C LEU A 136 9.96 -2.92 -3.24
N TRP A 137 9.06 -3.58 -2.50
CA TRP A 137 9.17 -5.01 -2.21
C TRP A 137 8.17 -5.79 -3.05
N ILE A 138 8.68 -6.71 -3.88
CA ILE A 138 7.89 -7.70 -4.60
C ILE A 138 7.88 -8.97 -3.76
N GLY A 139 6.79 -9.20 -3.04
CA GLY A 139 6.59 -10.40 -2.25
C GLY A 139 6.21 -11.62 -3.10
N PRO A 140 5.86 -12.75 -2.45
CA PRO A 140 5.38 -13.94 -3.16
C PRO A 140 4.21 -13.63 -4.10
N GLN A 141 4.09 -14.39 -5.20
CA GLN A 141 3.05 -14.21 -6.24
C GLN A 141 3.09 -12.82 -6.89
N ASP A 142 4.30 -12.26 -7.05
CA ASP A 142 4.56 -10.98 -7.70
C ASP A 142 3.70 -9.83 -7.12
N SER A 143 3.48 -9.86 -5.81
CA SER A 143 2.63 -8.88 -5.13
C SER A 143 3.48 -7.67 -4.72
N PRO A 144 3.29 -6.48 -5.34
CA PRO A 144 4.13 -5.32 -5.08
C PRO A 144 3.66 -4.56 -3.84
N TYR A 145 4.60 -4.10 -3.02
CA TYR A 145 4.37 -3.26 -1.87
C TYR A 145 5.39 -2.12 -1.87
N LEU A 146 4.94 -0.90 -1.59
CA LEU A 146 5.86 0.19 -1.29
C LEU A 146 6.19 0.17 0.21
N VAL A 147 7.47 0.15 0.54
CA VAL A 147 7.93 0.11 1.94
C VAL A 147 8.22 1.52 2.42
N LEU A 148 7.40 2.01 3.35
CA LEU A 148 7.50 3.32 3.97
C LEU A 148 8.28 3.22 5.27
N GLY A 149 9.60 3.37 5.18
CA GLY A 149 10.47 3.41 6.35
C GLY A 149 10.34 4.71 7.14
N ALA A 150 10.35 4.63 8.48
CA ALA A 150 10.32 5.82 9.35
C ALA A 150 11.42 6.86 9.00
N ARG A 151 12.55 6.40 8.45
CA ARG A 151 13.73 7.19 8.05
C ARG A 151 13.63 7.87 6.67
N VAL A 152 12.57 7.66 5.88
CA VAL A 152 12.48 8.17 4.49
C VAL A 152 12.20 9.67 4.43
N ARG A 153 13.22 10.53 4.43
CA ARG A 153 13.01 12.00 4.57
C ARG A 153 12.67 12.75 3.29
N ASP A 154 13.01 12.21 2.12
CA ASP A 154 12.82 12.92 0.85
C ASP A 154 11.58 12.41 0.12
N ARG A 155 10.62 13.31 -0.06
CA ARG A 155 9.37 13.07 -0.77
C ARG A 155 9.58 12.59 -2.22
N ARG A 156 10.68 12.98 -2.87
CA ARG A 156 10.96 12.62 -4.27
C ARG A 156 11.10 11.11 -4.45
N PHE A 157 11.76 10.44 -3.51
CA PHE A 157 11.89 8.98 -3.55
C PHE A 157 10.54 8.29 -3.44
N VAL A 158 9.67 8.79 -2.54
CA VAL A 158 8.30 8.27 -2.40
C VAL A 158 7.50 8.46 -3.69
N CYS A 159 7.56 9.65 -4.30
CA CYS A 159 6.88 9.92 -5.57
C CYS A 159 7.35 8.98 -6.69
N GLN A 160 8.67 8.78 -6.85
CA GLN A 160 9.21 7.89 -7.87
C GLN A 160 8.78 6.44 -7.63
N ALA A 161 8.90 5.95 -6.39
CA ALA A 161 8.56 4.57 -6.06
C ALA A 161 7.05 4.29 -6.16
N LEU A 162 6.20 5.33 -6.06
CA LEU A 162 4.76 5.21 -6.33
C LEU A 162 4.45 5.01 -7.81
N ASP A 163 5.16 5.70 -8.70
CA ASP A 163 5.00 5.50 -10.15
C ASP A 163 5.39 4.04 -10.50
N GLU A 164 6.50 3.55 -9.94
CA GLU A 164 6.95 2.16 -10.09
C GLU A 164 5.95 1.14 -9.50
N LEU A 165 5.34 1.46 -8.36
CA LEU A 165 4.29 0.64 -7.74
C LEU A 165 3.05 0.54 -8.65
N ASP A 166 2.57 1.68 -9.17
CA ASP A 166 1.40 1.72 -10.04
C ASP A 166 1.63 0.93 -11.33
N GLU A 167 2.81 1.05 -11.94
CA GLU A 167 3.18 0.24 -13.09
C GLU A 167 3.17 -1.25 -12.76
N SER A 168 3.70 -1.64 -11.60
CA SER A 168 3.73 -3.03 -11.13
C SER A 168 2.32 -3.59 -10.90
N ILE A 169 1.41 -2.78 -10.35
CA ILE A 169 0.00 -3.15 -10.15
C ILE A 169 -0.69 -3.39 -11.51
N LEU A 170 -0.48 -2.50 -12.49
CA LEU A 170 -1.05 -2.61 -13.84
C LEU A 170 -0.54 -3.84 -14.60
N LEU A 171 0.73 -4.19 -14.42
CA LEU A 171 1.32 -5.39 -14.99
C LEU A 171 0.68 -6.65 -14.39
N ARG A 172 0.52 -6.68 -13.06
CA ARG A 172 -0.11 -7.80 -12.34
C ARG A 172 -1.59 -7.95 -12.68
N SER A 173 -2.33 -6.85 -12.88
CA SER A 173 -3.77 -6.89 -13.21
C SER A 173 -4.05 -7.33 -14.65
N GLY A 174 -3.03 -7.42 -15.51
CA GLY A 174 -3.17 -7.74 -16.94
C GLY A 174 -3.73 -6.59 -17.77
N GLU A 175 -3.92 -5.40 -17.19
CA GLU A 175 -4.58 -4.26 -17.85
C GLU A 175 -3.71 -3.59 -18.93
N ARG A 176 -2.39 -3.85 -18.95
CA ARG A 176 -1.51 -3.40 -20.04
C ARG A 176 -1.77 -4.10 -21.38
N MET A 177 -2.38 -5.30 -21.39
CA MET A 177 -2.73 -5.99 -22.65
C MET A 177 -3.93 -5.38 -23.38
N LEU A 178 -4.81 -4.65 -22.69
CA LEU A 178 -5.98 -4.00 -23.30
C LEU A 178 -5.67 -2.57 -23.78
N ALA A 179 -4.69 -1.90 -23.18
CA ALA A 179 -4.28 -0.55 -23.59
C ALA A 179 -3.49 -0.53 -24.91
N ILE A 180 -2.80 -1.62 -25.25
CA ILE A 180 -2.00 -1.74 -26.49
C ILE A 180 -2.87 -2.22 -27.69
N GLN A 181 -4.08 -2.75 -27.44
CA GLN A 181 -4.99 -3.26 -28.47
C GLN A 181 -6.04 -2.27 -29.00
N ARG A 182 -5.88 -0.96 -28.78
CA ARG A 182 -6.62 0.04 -29.59
C ARG A 182 -5.73 0.52 -30.74
N PRO A 183 -5.72 -0.15 -31.90
CA PRO A 183 -5.33 0.52 -33.13
C PRO A 183 -6.38 1.61 -33.39
N GLY A 184 -5.90 2.82 -33.65
CA GLY A 184 -6.75 3.95 -34.01
C GLY A 184 -7.72 3.57 -35.12
N ARG A 185 -9.00 3.88 -34.88
CA ARG A 185 -9.96 4.20 -35.92
C ARG A 185 -10.08 5.71 -35.99
#